data_AF-A0A1G1CIN7-F1
#
_entry.id   AF-A0A1G1CIN7-F1
#
_cell.length_a   1.000
_cell.length_b   1.000
_cell.length_c   1.000
_cell.angle_alpha   90.00
_cell.angle_beta   90.00
_cell.angle_gamma   90.00
#
_symmetry.space_group_name_H-M   'P 1'
#
loop_
_entity.id
_entity.type
_entity.pdbx_description
1 polymer ?
#
loop_
_entity_poly.entity_id
_entity_poly.type
_entity_poly.pdbx_seq_one_letter_code
_entity_poly.pdbx_strand_id
1 'polypeptide(L)' 'MAKILVVEDDHLIRRLYQQAFTFDKHTVLVASDGMDGLEIAKKEIPTIILLDIMMPKMNGLEMLKKLKLDPATKKIP' A
#
# COMPACT_ATOMS: atom_id res chain seq x y z
N MET A 1 8.89 -4.52 14.26
CA MET A 1 7.92 -3.45 13.97
C MET A 1 8.15 -3.00 12.54
N ALA A 2 7.16 -3.17 11.66
CA ALA A 2 7.26 -2.82 10.24
C ALA A 2 6.42 -1.58 9.91
N LYS A 3 6.78 -0.87 8.83
CA LYS A 3 5.94 0.17 8.22
C LYS A 3 5.19 -0.47 7.05
N ILE A 4 3.89 -0.64 7.19
CA ILE A 4 3.04 -1.34 6.21
C ILE A 4 2.19 -0.31 5.49
N LEU A 5 2.15 -0.36 4.16
CA LEU A 5 1.18 0.40 3.37
C LEU A 5 0.05 -0.54 2.94
N VAL A 6 -1.19 -0.19 3.28
CA VAL A 6 -2.39 -0.88 2.82
C VAL A 6 -3.06 -0.04 1.74
N VAL A 7 -3.23 -0.60 0.54
CA VAL A 7 -3.87 0.04 -0.60
C VAL A 7 -5.10 -0.80 -0.98
N GLU A 8 -6.27 -0.27 -0.68
CA GLU A 8 -7.55 -0.99 -0.72
C GLU A 8 -8.66 0.05 -0.89
N ASP A 9 -9.56 -0.10 -1.86
CA ASP A 9 -10.60 0.90 -2.12
C ASP A 9 -11.79 0.76 -1.16
N ASP A 10 -12.13 -0.47 -0.75
CA ASP A 10 -13.17 -0.71 0.24
C ASP A 10 -12.75 -0.18 1.64
N HIS A 11 -13.50 0.80 2.13
CA HIS A 11 -13.19 1.45 3.40
C HIS A 11 -13.26 0.50 4.60
N LEU A 12 -14.17 -0.48 4.61
CA LEU A 12 -14.32 -1.43 5.72
C LEU A 12 -13.15 -2.40 5.73
N ILE A 13 -12.76 -2.94 4.58
CA ILE A 13 -11.61 -3.84 4.45
C ILE A 13 -10.31 -3.12 4.79
N ARG A 14 -10.10 -1.90 4.26
CA ARG A 14 -8.92 -1.09 4.58
C ARG A 14 -8.79 -0.82 6.08
N ARG A 15 -9.91 -0.48 6.74
CA ARG A 15 -9.95 -0.25 8.19
C ARG A 15 -9.67 -1.53 8.98
N LEU A 16 -10.18 -2.68 8.53
CA LEU A 16 -9.91 -3.98 9.16
C LEU A 16 -8.40 -4.26 9.20
N TYR A 17 -7.71 -4.14 8.06
CA TYR A 17 -6.26 -4.33 8.01
C TYR A 17 -5.50 -3.30 8.85
N GLN A 18 -5.93 -2.03 8.81
CA GLN A 18 -5.30 -0.99 9.62
C GLN A 18 -5.38 -1.33 11.11
N GLN A 19 -6.54 -1.76 11.60
CA GLN A 19 -6.71 -2.13 13.01
C GLN A 19 -5.90 -3.38 13.37
N ALA A 20 -5.92 -4.42 12.53
CA ALA A 20 -5.18 -5.65 12.77
C ALA A 20 -3.67 -5.40 12.89
N PHE A 21 -3.07 -4.72 11.92
CA PHE A 21 -1.63 -4.45 11.95
C PHE A 21 -1.22 -3.43 13.02
N THR A 22 -2.09 -2.46 13.34
CA THR A 22 -1.83 -1.53 14.45
C THR A 22 -1.87 -2.24 15.80
N PHE A 23 -2.79 -3.20 15.98
CA PHE A 23 -2.85 -4.03 17.19
C PHE A 23 -1.55 -4.82 17.40
N ASP A 24 -0.97 -5.34 16.32
CA ASP A 24 0.36 -5.98 16.31
C ASP A 24 1.54 -4.99 16.38
N LYS A 25 1.26 -3.73 16.72
CA LYS A 25 2.23 -2.65 16.92
C LYS A 25 3.05 -2.31 15.68
N HIS A 26 2.48 -2.45 14.48
CA HIS A 26 3.07 -1.95 13.25
C HIS A 26 2.65 -0.50 12.97
N THR A 27 3.48 0.24 12.21
CA THR A 27 3.07 1.54 11.66
C THR A 27 2.31 1.30 10.38
N VAL A 28 1.04 1.72 10.32
CA VAL A 28 0.20 1.48 9.14
C VAL A 28 -0.09 2.79 8.42
N LEU A 29 0.25 2.80 7.13
CA LEU A 29 -0.14 3.81 6.14
C LEU A 29 -1.29 3.24 5.32
N VAL A 30 -2.18 4.11 4.86
CA VAL A 30 -3.38 3.70 4.12
C VAL A 30 -3.56 4.56 2.88
N ALA A 31 -4.02 3.93 1.80
CA ALA A 31 -4.42 4.58 0.55
C ALA A 31 -5.70 3.93 0.01
N SER A 32 -6.53 4.70 -0.69
CA SER A 32 -7.81 4.21 -1.24
C SER A 32 -7.80 3.97 -2.75
N ASP A 33 -6.71 4.30 -3.44
CA ASP A 33 -6.50 3.96 -4.84
C ASP A 33 -5.00 3.83 -5.13
N GLY A 34 -4.66 3.27 -6.30
CA GLY A 34 -3.27 3.03 -6.63
C GLY A 34 -2.43 4.30 -6.76
N MET A 35 -3.01 5.45 -7.13
CA MET A 35 -2.25 6.68 -7.36
C MET A 35 -1.73 7.22 -6.03
N ASP A 36 -2.62 7.34 -5.05
CA ASP A 36 -2.26 7.71 -3.68
C ASP A 36 -1.29 6.68 -3.06
N GLY A 37 -1.57 5.39 -3.26
CA GLY A 37 -0.67 4.32 -2.81
C GLY A 37 0.74 4.43 -3.38
N LEU A 38 0.88 4.77 -4.67
CA LEU A 38 2.18 4.94 -5.32
C LEU A 38 2.94 6.16 -4.76
N GLU A 39 2.26 7.28 -4.54
CA GLU A 39 2.85 8.48 -3.96
C GLU A 39 3.36 8.22 -2.54
N ILE A 40 2.53 7.60 -1.70
CA ILE A 40 2.89 7.22 -0.34
C ILE A 40 4.07 6.24 -0.36
N ALA A 41 4.06 5.22 -1.22
CA ALA A 41 5.15 4.25 -1.31
C ALA A 41 6.50 4.91 -1.63
N LYS A 42 6.52 5.90 -2.51
CA LYS A 42 7.74 6.64 -2.87
C LYS A 42 8.21 7.59 -1.78
N LYS A 43 7.29 8.21 -1.06
CA LYS A 43 7.62 9.16 0.01
C LYS A 43 8.07 8.46 1.30
N GLU A 44 7.36 7.39 1.67
CA GLU A 44 7.48 6.78 2.99
C GLU A 44 8.33 5.51 3.01
N ILE A 45 8.60 4.92 1.85
CA ILE A 45 9.39 3.70 1.65
C ILE A 45 8.97 2.61 2.66
N PRO A 46 7.71 2.10 2.56
CA PRO A 46 7.22 1.07 3.46
C PRO A 46 8.04 -0.22 3.33
N THR A 47 8.03 -1.02 4.39
CA THR A 47 8.69 -2.32 4.44
C THR A 47 7.98 -3.35 3.56
N ILE A 48 6.65 -3.24 3.45
CA ILE A 48 5.79 -4.11 2.64
C ILE A 48 4.51 -3.36 2.25
N ILE A 49 3.94 -3.71 1.10
CA ILE A 49 2.66 -3.17 0.62
C ILE A 49 1.65 -4.32 0.55
N LEU A 50 0.51 -4.15 1.23
CA LEU A 50 -0.68 -4.96 0.99
C LEU A 50 -1.51 -4.23 -0.07
N LEU A 51 -1.63 -4.83 -1.25
CA LEU A 51 -2.17 -4.18 -2.44
C LEU A 51 -3.35 -4.96 -3.00
N ASP A 52 -4.53 -4.33 -3.00
CA ASP A 52 -5.66 -4.85 -3.74
C ASP A 52 -5.44 -4.71 -5.25
N ILE A 53 -5.98 -5.66 -6.01
CA ILE A 53 -5.88 -5.70 -7.48
C ILE A 53 -6.99 -4.84 -8.10
N MET A 54 -8.20 -4.85 -7.56
CA MET A 54 -9.42 -4.36 -8.21
C MET A 54 -9.86 -3.00 -7.66
N MET A 55 -9.15 -1.94 -8.06
CA MET A 55 -9.44 -0.57 -7.61
C MET A 55 -9.81 0.36 -8.78
N PRO A 56 -10.59 1.43 -8.54
CA PRO A 56 -10.90 2.44 -9.55
C PRO A 56 -9.68 3.30 -9.92
N LYS A 57 -9.74 3.94 -11.10
CA LYS A 57 -8.71 4.83 -11.69
C LYS A 57 -7.41 4.13 -12.06
N MET A 58 -6.65 3.65 -11.08
CA MET A 58 -5.41 2.88 -11.29
C MET A 58 -5.48 1.62 -10.44
N ASN A 59 -5.43 0.48 -11.11
CA ASN A 59 -5.56 -0.81 -10.45
C ASN A 59 -4.23 -1.25 -9.80
N GLY A 60 -4.28 -2.32 -9.00
CA GLY A 60 -3.11 -2.82 -8.27
C GLY A 60 -1.97 -3.29 -9.18
N LEU A 61 -2.28 -3.88 -10.34
CA LEU A 61 -1.25 -4.36 -11.27
C LEU A 61 -0.49 -3.20 -11.93
N GLU A 62 -1.20 -2.13 -12.29
CA GLU A 62 -0.59 -0.91 -12.82
C GLU A 62 0.31 -0.23 -11.78
N MET A 63 -0.16 -0.15 -10.53
CA MET A 63 0.65 0.35 -9.41
C MET A 63 1.90 -0.52 -9.20
N LEU A 64 1.73 -1.85 -9.12
CA LEU A 64 2.83 -2.80 -8.95
C LEU A 64 3.88 -2.65 -10.03
N LYS A 65 3.46 -2.53 -11.30
CA LYS A 65 4.38 -2.31 -12.43
C LYS A 65 5.19 -1.03 -12.24
N LYS A 66 4.56 0.08 -11.83
CA LYS A 66 5.26 1.35 -11.57
C LYS A 66 6.24 1.24 -10.40
N LEU A 67 5.87 0.53 -9.32
CA LEU A 67 6.76 0.28 -8.18
C LEU A 67 7.99 -0.53 -8.60
N LYS A 68 7.80 -1.62 -9.34
CA LYS A 68 8.92 -2.50 -9.75
C LYS A 68 9.85 -1.87 -10.79
N LEU A 69 9.39 -0.84 -11.53
CA LEU A 69 10.22 -0.07 -12.45
C LEU A 69 11.06 1.02 -11.76
N ASP A 70 10.66 1.48 -10.58
CA ASP A 70 11.34 2.57 -9.86
C ASP A 70 12.45 2.01 -8.94
N PRO A 71 13.72 2.41 -9.09
CA PRO A 71 14.83 1.93 -8.27
C PRO A 71 14.62 2.10 -6.75
N ALA A 72 13.87 3.12 -6.32
CA ALA A 72 13.61 3.40 -4.91
C ALA A 72 12.59 2.43 -4.29
N THR A 73 11.65 1.92 -5.09
CA THR A 73 10.52 1.10 -4.60
C THR A 73 10.55 -0.34 -5.10
N LYS A 74 11.36 -0.69 -6.11
CA LYS A 74 11.40 -2.03 -6.72
C LYS A 74 11.70 -3.19 -5.78
N LYS A 75 12.36 -2.91 -4.66
CA LYS A 75 12.72 -3.90 -3.65
C LYS A 75 11.66 -4.08 -2.57
N ILE A 76 10.67 -3.19 -2.48
CA ILE A 76 9.55 -3.35 -1.57
C ILE A 76 8.78 -4.58 -2.05
N PRO A 77 8.57 -5.61 -1.20
CA PRO A 77 7.80 -6.79 -1.55
C PRO A 77 6.42 -6.40 -2.09
#